data_AF-A0A6A6T3M0-F1
#
_entry.id   AF-A0A6A6T3M0-F1
#
_cell.length_a   1.000
_cell.length_b   1.000
_cell.length_c   1.000
_cell.angle_alpha   90.00
_cell.angle_beta   90.00
_cell.angle_gamma   90.00
#
_symmetry.space_group_name_H-M   'P 1'
#
loop_
_entity.id
_entity.type
_entity.pdbx_description
1 polymer ?
#
loop_
_entity_poly.entity_id
_entity_poly.type
_entity_poly.pdbx_seq_one_letter_code
_entity_poly.pdbx_strand_id
1 'polypeptide(L)'
;MTTAYPHPNNPTHTLLDPTASGTVLQYALAIESTLNLIFATYILLLPTSFLSFLTPSTSTPITPLSTTLAQLFALMIYTLTIPMLLAIPNTRRGIELRAPVYTYLGLSEVMLIGLFVYLGLGVGAEASGISGKAVVAVVGNLVPPCLFRWYVLGVRPEWMGRYRDVGKLD
;
A
#
# COMPACT_ATOMS: atom_id res chain seq x y z
N MET A 1 27.81 -30.10 -15.93
CA MET A 1 26.47 -29.96 -15.31
C MET A 1 25.90 -28.61 -15.72
N THR A 2 24.96 -28.59 -16.66
CA THR A 2 24.22 -27.37 -17.02
C THR A 2 23.01 -27.27 -16.11
N THR A 3 23.06 -26.39 -15.11
CA THR A 3 21.86 -26.03 -14.35
C THR A 3 20.96 -25.23 -15.28
N ALA A 4 20.03 -25.91 -15.96
CA ALA A 4 19.00 -25.25 -16.73
C ALA A 4 18.06 -24.54 -15.76
N TYR A 5 18.29 -23.24 -15.54
CA TYR A 5 17.36 -22.41 -14.78
C TYR A 5 16.04 -22.38 -15.57
N PRO A 6 14.92 -22.80 -14.98
CA PRO A 6 13.64 -22.74 -15.66
C PRO A 6 13.32 -21.27 -16.00
N HIS A 7 13.03 -21.02 -17.27
CA HIS A 7 12.62 -19.70 -17.74
C HIS A 7 11.37 -19.25 -16.97
N PRO A 8 11.26 -17.98 -16.52
CA PRO A 8 10.15 -17.48 -15.69
C PRO A 8 8.75 -17.61 -16.33
N ASN A 9 8.69 -17.89 -17.63
CA ASN A 9 7.45 -18.11 -18.38
C ASN A 9 7.10 -19.59 -18.59
N ASN A 10 7.93 -20.53 -18.10
CA ASN A 10 7.52 -21.93 -18.09
C ASN A 10 6.46 -22.11 -17.00
N PRO A 11 5.24 -22.58 -17.31
CA PRO A 11 4.25 -22.93 -16.30
C PRO A 11 4.80 -24.10 -15.50
N THR A 12 5.49 -23.79 -14.40
CA THR A 12 5.85 -24.76 -13.38
C THR A 12 4.60 -24.96 -12.57
N HIS A 13 4.11 -26.21 -12.52
CA HIS A 13 2.98 -26.50 -11.66
C HIS A 13 3.42 -26.21 -10.22
N THR A 14 2.62 -25.44 -9.50
CA THR A 14 2.87 -25.12 -8.09
C THR A 14 1.78 -25.74 -7.24
N LEU A 15 2.17 -26.44 -6.19
CA LEU A 15 1.25 -26.91 -5.17
C LEU A 15 1.31 -25.97 -3.98
N LEU A 16 0.16 -25.41 -3.62
CA LEU A 16 0.03 -24.55 -2.45
C LEU A 16 0.14 -25.39 -1.17
N ASP A 17 0.83 -24.86 -0.16
CA ASP A 17 0.88 -25.47 1.16
C ASP A 17 -0.49 -25.32 1.84
N PRO A 18 -1.19 -26.40 2.21
CA PRO A 18 -2.50 -26.31 2.86
C PRO A 18 -2.43 -25.66 4.25
N THR A 19 -1.27 -25.67 4.90
CA THR A 19 -1.05 -25.03 6.21
C THR A 19 -0.72 -23.54 6.10
N ALA A 20 -0.36 -23.08 4.90
CA ALA A 20 0.02 -21.71 4.58
C ALA A 20 -0.50 -21.32 3.19
N SER A 21 -1.82 -21.33 3.02
CA SER A 21 -2.48 -21.05 1.73
C SER A 21 -2.36 -19.59 1.28
N GLY A 22 -2.02 -18.69 2.21
CA GLY A 22 -1.93 -17.25 1.99
C GLY A 22 -3.27 -16.53 1.79
N THR A 23 -4.41 -17.22 1.98
CA THR A 23 -5.76 -16.70 1.72
C THR A 23 -6.08 -15.44 2.53
N VAL A 24 -5.62 -15.36 3.79
CA VAL A 24 -5.80 -14.17 4.63
C VAL A 24 -5.21 -12.93 3.96
N LEU A 25 -3.99 -13.05 3.42
CA LEU A 25 -3.34 -11.93 2.76
C LEU A 25 -3.97 -11.59 1.41
N GLN A 26 -4.51 -12.58 0.69
CA GLN A 26 -5.26 -12.30 -0.54
C GLN A 26 -6.44 -11.37 -0.26
N TYR A 27 -7.21 -11.67 0.78
CA TYR A 27 -8.33 -10.83 1.18
C TYR A 27 -7.87 -9.48 1.69
N ALA A 28 -6.83 -9.42 2.53
CA ALA A 28 -6.27 -8.16 3.01
C ALA A 28 -5.79 -7.28 1.85
N LEU A 29 -4.99 -7.82 0.93
CA LEU A 29 -4.51 -7.11 -0.27
C LEU A 29 -5.66 -6.66 -1.17
N ALA A 30 -6.69 -7.49 -1.36
CA ALA A 30 -7.86 -7.12 -2.15
C ALA A 30 -8.61 -5.94 -1.53
N ILE A 31 -8.88 -6.00 -0.22
CA ILE A 31 -9.56 -4.94 0.53
C ILE A 31 -8.73 -3.66 0.50
N GLU A 32 -7.45 -3.73 0.85
CA GLU A 32 -6.54 -2.57 0.85
C GLU A 32 -6.42 -1.95 -0.54
N SER A 33 -6.29 -2.76 -1.59
CA SER A 33 -6.23 -2.26 -2.97
C SER A 33 -7.52 -1.56 -3.37
N THR A 34 -8.69 -2.12 -3.03
CA THR A 34 -9.98 -1.47 -3.30
C THR A 34 -10.10 -0.13 -2.57
N LEU A 35 -9.71 -0.07 -1.30
CA LEU A 35 -9.73 1.17 -0.52
C LEU A 35 -8.78 2.22 -1.11
N ASN A 36 -7.57 1.83 -1.52
CA ASN A 36 -6.63 2.71 -2.18
C ASN A 36 -7.19 3.27 -3.50
N LEU A 37 -7.82 2.42 -4.32
CA LEU A 37 -8.43 2.86 -5.58
C LEU A 37 -9.59 3.84 -5.34
N ILE A 38 -10.47 3.57 -4.36
CA ILE A 38 -11.56 4.48 -4.00
C ILE A 38 -11.01 5.82 -3.52
N PHE A 39 -10.03 5.79 -2.61
CA PHE A 39 -9.43 7.00 -2.04
C PHE A 39 -8.66 7.81 -3.09
N ALA A 40 -7.87 7.16 -3.95
CA ALA A 40 -7.20 7.81 -5.08
C ALA A 40 -8.21 8.44 -6.04
N THR A 41 -9.31 7.73 -6.36
CA THR A 41 -10.38 8.26 -7.21
C THR A 41 -10.99 9.53 -6.61
N TYR A 42 -11.26 9.51 -5.29
CA TYR A 42 -11.78 10.66 -4.56
C TYR A 42 -10.85 11.88 -4.67
N ILE A 43 -9.55 11.71 -4.40
CA ILE A 43 -8.58 12.81 -4.48
C ILE A 43 -8.43 13.30 -5.93
N LEU A 44 -8.41 12.38 -6.91
CA LEU A 44 -8.21 12.73 -8.31
C LEU A 44 -9.38 13.58 -8.87
N LEU A 45 -10.62 13.19 -8.56
CA LEU A 45 -11.82 13.83 -9.08
C LEU A 45 -12.29 15.02 -8.23
N LEU A 46 -12.04 15.00 -6.92
CA LEU A 46 -12.47 16.03 -5.97
C LEU A 46 -11.29 16.60 -5.15
N PRO A 47 -10.20 17.06 -5.80
CA PRO A 47 -8.97 17.48 -5.11
C PRO A 47 -9.18 18.66 -4.16
N THR A 48 -10.07 19.59 -4.49
CA THR A 48 -10.38 20.75 -3.63
C THR A 48 -11.09 20.34 -2.35
N SER A 49 -11.92 19.29 -2.39
CA SER A 49 -12.59 18.76 -1.20
C SER A 49 -11.58 18.09 -0.27
N PHE A 50 -10.67 17.30 -0.83
CA PHE A 50 -9.56 16.70 -0.07
C PHE A 50 -8.65 17.76 0.55
N LEU A 51 -8.25 18.78 -0.22
CA LEU A 51 -7.42 19.88 0.29
C LEU A 51 -8.13 20.70 1.36
N SER A 52 -9.44 20.96 1.20
CA SER A 52 -10.23 21.66 2.23
C SER A 52 -10.32 20.87 3.54
N PHE A 53 -10.28 19.54 3.47
CA PHE A 53 -10.18 18.69 4.66
C PHE A 53 -8.80 18.80 5.32
N LEU A 54 -7.73 18.91 4.54
CA LEU A 54 -6.38 19.05 5.06
C LEU A 54 -6.13 20.41 5.71
N THR A 55 -6.70 21.50 5.18
CA THR A 55 -6.36 22.85 5.63
C THR A 55 -6.99 23.21 7.00
N PRO A 56 -6.30 24.01 7.84
CA PRO A 56 -6.79 24.40 9.16
C PRO A 56 -7.93 25.42 9.12
N SER A 57 -8.07 26.18 8.03
CA SER A 57 -9.11 27.18 7.85
C SER A 57 -9.67 27.16 6.43
N THR A 58 -10.94 27.53 6.29
CA THR A 58 -11.58 27.83 4.99
C THR A 58 -10.95 29.04 4.30
N SER A 59 -10.21 29.88 5.04
CA SER A 59 -9.46 31.01 4.49
C SER A 59 -8.08 30.65 3.94
N THR A 60 -7.61 29.40 4.12
CA THR A 60 -6.34 28.96 3.53
C THR A 60 -6.53 28.82 2.01
N PRO A 61 -5.79 29.58 1.19
CA PRO A 61 -6.01 29.59 -0.25
C PRO A 61 -5.59 28.26 -0.88
N ILE A 62 -6.55 27.59 -1.54
CA ILE A 62 -6.28 26.44 -2.40
C ILE A 62 -5.85 26.97 -3.76
N THR A 63 -4.59 26.75 -4.13
CA THR A 63 -4.01 27.23 -5.38
C THR A 63 -4.12 26.17 -6.48
N PRO A 64 -4.09 26.56 -7.77
CA PRO A 64 -4.02 25.61 -8.87
C PRO A 64 -2.87 24.61 -8.75
N LEU A 65 -1.71 25.05 -8.24
CA LEU A 65 -0.56 24.18 -7.99
C LEU A 65 -0.89 23.12 -6.93
N SER A 66 -1.49 23.50 -5.80
CA SER A 66 -1.86 22.55 -4.74
C SER A 66 -2.87 21.51 -5.24
N THR A 67 -3.84 21.92 -6.07
CA THR A 67 -4.81 21.02 -6.72
C THR A 67 -4.11 20.01 -7.62
N THR A 68 -3.20 20.47 -8.49
CA THR A 68 -2.41 19.58 -9.35
C THR A 68 -1.55 18.61 -8.54
N LEU A 69 -0.91 19.08 -7.46
CA LEU A 69 -0.12 18.22 -6.57
C LEU A 69 -0.98 17.16 -5.88
N ALA A 70 -2.20 17.49 -5.45
CA ALA A 70 -3.13 16.51 -4.88
C ALA A 70 -3.51 15.43 -5.92
N GLN A 71 -3.75 15.83 -7.17
CA GLN A 71 -4.04 14.88 -8.26
C GLN A 71 -2.83 14.00 -8.61
N LEU A 72 -1.62 14.56 -8.60
CA LEU A 72 -0.39 13.78 -8.77
C LEU A 72 -0.20 12.79 -7.62
N PHE A 73 -0.51 13.19 -6.39
CA PHE A 73 -0.51 12.29 -5.25
C PHE A 73 -1.51 11.13 -5.43
N ALA A 74 -2.72 11.41 -5.92
CA ALA A 74 -3.69 10.38 -6.28
C ALA A 74 -3.15 9.41 -7.33
N LEU A 75 -2.46 9.91 -8.35
CA LEU A 75 -1.83 9.08 -9.37
C LEU A 75 -0.75 8.16 -8.76
N MET A 76 0.05 8.67 -7.81
CA MET A 76 1.01 7.83 -7.09
C MET A 76 0.33 6.71 -6.31
N ILE A 77 -0.82 6.96 -5.66
CA ILE A 77 -1.58 5.90 -4.98
C ILE A 77 -2.02 4.81 -5.97
N TYR A 78 -2.51 5.18 -7.16
CA TYR A 78 -2.81 4.20 -8.21
C TYR A 78 -1.58 3.37 -8.58
N THR A 79 -0.44 4.02 -8.83
CA THR A 79 0.80 3.33 -9.18
C THR A 79 1.26 2.36 -8.10
N LEU A 80 1.18 2.75 -6.83
CA LEU A 80 1.52 1.90 -5.69
C LEU A 80 0.55 0.74 -5.48
N THR A 81 -0.69 0.86 -5.98
CA THR A 81 -1.70 -0.19 -5.89
C THR A 81 -1.49 -1.31 -6.92
N ILE A 82 -0.82 -1.03 -8.05
CA ILE A 82 -0.52 -2.05 -9.09
C ILE A 82 0.22 -3.27 -8.52
N PRO A 83 1.37 -3.13 -7.83
CA PRO A 83 2.08 -4.30 -7.30
C PRO A 83 1.27 -5.04 -6.21
N MET A 84 0.38 -4.36 -5.49
CA MET A 84 -0.55 -5.01 -4.54
C MET A 84 -1.51 -5.94 -5.28
N LEU A 85 -2.13 -5.46 -6.37
CA LEU A 85 -3.02 -6.25 -7.21
C LEU A 85 -2.32 -7.48 -7.79
N LEU A 86 -1.07 -7.31 -8.23
CA LEU A 86 -0.25 -8.41 -8.76
C LEU A 86 0.14 -9.45 -7.69
N ALA A 87 0.14 -9.07 -6.41
CA ALA A 87 0.43 -9.95 -5.28
C ALA A 87 -0.80 -10.73 -4.77
N ILE A 88 -2.01 -10.40 -5.24
CA ILE A 88 -3.25 -11.09 -4.83
C ILE A 88 -3.26 -12.57 -5.26
N PRO A 89 -3.05 -12.94 -6.54
CA PRO A 89 -3.22 -14.32 -6.98
C PRO A 89 -2.29 -15.29 -6.25
N ASN A 90 -2.77 -16.51 -5.96
CA ASN A 90 -1.96 -17.61 -5.42
C ASN A 90 -1.15 -18.28 -6.54
N THR A 91 -0.35 -17.49 -7.22
CA THR A 91 0.65 -17.95 -8.18
C THR A 91 2.03 -17.81 -7.54
N ARG A 92 3.02 -18.53 -8.07
CA ARG A 92 4.43 -18.35 -7.68
C ARG A 92 4.83 -16.88 -7.55
N ARG A 93 4.60 -16.11 -8.62
CA ARG A 93 4.94 -14.69 -8.68
C ARG A 93 4.14 -13.87 -7.66
N GLY A 94 2.85 -14.15 -7.51
CA GLY A 94 2.00 -13.45 -6.54
C GLY A 94 2.51 -13.66 -5.12
N ILE A 95 2.82 -14.90 -4.74
CA ILE A 95 3.34 -15.24 -3.42
C ILE A 95 4.70 -14.57 -3.15
N GLU A 96 5.63 -14.66 -4.11
CA GLU A 96 6.96 -14.04 -4.01
C GLU A 96 6.90 -12.51 -3.92
N LEU A 97 5.88 -11.87 -4.51
CA LEU A 97 5.72 -10.41 -4.48
C LEU A 97 5.19 -9.88 -3.14
N ARG A 98 4.49 -10.69 -2.33
CA ARG A 98 3.82 -10.23 -1.11
C ARG A 98 4.77 -9.61 -0.10
N ALA A 99 5.88 -10.27 0.20
CA ALA A 99 6.83 -9.79 1.19
C ALA A 99 7.55 -8.48 0.77
N PRO A 100 8.08 -8.36 -0.46
CA PRO A 100 8.60 -7.08 -0.96
C PRO A 100 7.57 -5.95 -0.94
N VAL A 101 6.34 -6.22 -1.39
CA VAL A 101 5.25 -5.23 -1.40
C VAL A 101 4.93 -4.76 0.00
N TYR A 102 4.75 -5.68 0.96
CA TYR A 102 4.44 -5.32 2.35
C TYR A 102 5.60 -4.58 3.02
N THR A 103 6.84 -4.95 2.72
CA THR A 103 8.02 -4.26 3.26
C THR A 103 8.09 -2.82 2.73
N TYR A 104 7.94 -2.64 1.41
CA TYR A 104 7.98 -1.32 0.79
C TYR A 104 6.85 -0.43 1.28
N LEU A 105 5.62 -0.95 1.32
CA LEU A 105 4.46 -0.20 1.81
C LEU A 105 4.60 0.15 3.29
N GLY A 106 5.01 -0.80 4.14
CA GLY A 106 5.22 -0.54 5.56
C GLY A 106 6.28 0.53 5.82
N LEU A 107 7.40 0.50 5.09
CA LEU A 107 8.41 1.56 5.18
C LEU A 107 7.86 2.92 4.74
N SER A 108 7.10 2.94 3.64
CA SER A 108 6.49 4.18 3.13
C SER A 108 5.48 4.77 4.12
N GLU A 109 4.71 3.94 4.82
CA GLU A 109 3.76 4.37 5.84
C GLU A 109 4.47 4.91 7.08
N VAL A 110 5.54 4.26 7.55
CA VAL A 110 6.35 4.79 8.67
C VAL A 110 6.89 6.18 8.32
N MET A 111 7.39 6.36 7.10
CA MET A 111 7.88 7.66 6.63
C MET A 111 6.75 8.70 6.53
N LEU A 112 5.58 8.32 5.99
CA LEU A 112 4.42 9.21 5.89
C LEU A 112 3.87 9.61 7.25
N ILE A 113 3.71 8.65 8.18
CA ILE A 113 3.30 8.91 9.56
C ILE A 113 4.28 9.88 10.21
N GLY A 114 5.59 9.62 10.10
CA GLY A 114 6.63 10.52 10.61
C GLY A 114 6.54 11.92 10.04
N LEU A 115 6.34 12.05 8.72
CA LEU A 115 6.16 13.33 8.05
C LEU A 115 4.93 14.09 8.54
N PHE A 116 3.76 13.45 8.63
CA PHE A 116 2.53 14.10 9.10
C PHE A 116 2.63 14.52 10.57
N VAL A 117 3.26 13.70 11.41
CA VAL A 117 3.53 14.05 12.81
C VAL A 117 4.49 15.24 12.89
N TYR A 118 5.56 15.25 12.10
CA TYR A 118 6.50 16.37 12.04
C TYR A 118 5.84 17.67 11.55
N LEU A 119 5.04 17.61 10.48
CA LEU A 119 4.33 18.78 9.96
C LEU A 119 3.28 19.29 10.95
N GLY A 120 2.55 18.39 11.61
CA GLY A 120 1.50 18.73 12.56
C GLY A 120 2.00 19.26 13.90
N LEU A 121 2.97 18.57 14.52
CA LEU A 121 3.44 18.86 15.87
C LEU A 121 4.77 19.62 15.90
N GLY A 122 5.64 19.42 14.92
CA GLY A 122 6.95 20.06 14.86
C GLY A 122 6.90 21.43 14.19
N VAL A 123 6.33 21.49 12.98
CA VAL A 123 6.18 22.74 12.21
C VAL A 123 4.95 23.55 12.66
N GLY A 124 3.86 22.85 13.00
CA GLY A 124 2.61 23.46 13.42
C GLY A 124 1.69 23.82 12.24
N ALA A 125 0.41 24.01 12.54
CA ALA A 125 -0.64 24.18 11.52
C ALA A 125 -0.49 25.46 10.69
N GLU A 126 -0.01 26.55 11.28
CA GLU A 126 0.13 27.84 10.59
C GLU A 126 1.21 27.80 9.51
N ALA A 127 2.35 27.14 9.79
CA ALA A 127 3.47 27.07 8.87
C ALA A 127 3.37 25.88 7.90
N SER A 128 2.78 24.74 8.30
CA SER A 128 2.61 23.58 7.42
C SER A 128 1.37 23.67 6.53
N GLY A 129 0.37 24.47 6.91
CA GLY A 129 -0.93 24.52 6.24
C GLY A 129 -1.78 23.26 6.45
N ILE A 130 -1.41 22.37 7.38
CA ILE A 130 -2.14 21.14 7.68
C ILE A 130 -2.82 21.27 9.06
N SER A 131 -4.11 20.97 9.10
CA SER A 131 -4.89 21.00 10.33
C SER A 131 -4.53 19.83 11.26
N GLY A 132 -4.52 20.07 12.57
CA GLY A 132 -4.29 18.99 13.55
C GLY A 132 -5.34 17.86 13.43
N LYS A 133 -6.57 18.19 13.06
CA LYS A 133 -7.62 17.20 12.79
C LYS A 133 -7.27 16.31 11.60
N ALA A 134 -6.74 16.89 10.52
CA ALA A 134 -6.28 16.15 9.37
C ALA A 134 -5.09 15.25 9.72
N VAL A 135 -4.14 15.73 10.53
CA VAL A 135 -3.02 14.91 11.01
C VAL A 135 -3.51 13.69 11.78
N VAL A 136 -4.41 13.89 12.75
CA VAL A 136 -4.97 12.77 13.54
C VAL A 136 -5.72 11.78 12.63
N ALA A 137 -6.52 12.28 11.69
CA ALA A 137 -7.28 11.43 10.79
C ALA A 137 -6.38 10.63 9.82
N VAL A 138 -5.39 11.28 9.20
CA VAL A 138 -4.46 10.64 8.26
C VAL A 138 -3.56 9.66 8.99
N VAL A 139 -2.93 10.05 10.10
CA VAL A 139 -2.09 9.14 10.91
C VAL A 139 -2.93 7.99 11.45
N GLY A 140 -4.13 8.28 11.96
CA GLY A 140 -5.05 7.26 12.46
C GLY A 140 -5.48 6.27 11.39
N ASN A 141 -5.53 6.67 10.11
CA ASN A 141 -5.81 5.78 8.99
C ASN A 141 -4.59 4.96 8.55
N LEU A 142 -3.38 5.51 8.64
CA LEU A 142 -2.14 4.85 8.24
C LEU A 142 -1.59 3.86 9.29
N VAL A 143 -1.87 4.08 10.58
CA VAL A 143 -1.36 3.23 11.66
C VAL A 143 -1.89 1.78 11.60
N PRO A 144 -3.19 1.52 11.44
CA PRO A 144 -3.70 0.15 11.37
C PRO A 144 -3.07 -0.71 10.26
N PRO A 145 -3.02 -0.27 8.98
CA PRO A 145 -2.40 -1.06 7.93
C PRO A 145 -0.88 -1.20 8.13
N CYS A 146 -0.19 -0.18 8.66
CA CYS A 146 1.22 -0.29 9.03
C CYS A 146 1.48 -1.37 10.09
N LEU A 147 0.68 -1.39 11.16
CA LEU A 147 0.77 -2.41 12.21
C LEU A 147 0.43 -3.79 11.67
N PHE A 148 -0.58 -3.89 10.80
CA PHE A 148 -0.93 -5.14 10.14
C PHE A 148 0.24 -5.68 9.33
N ARG A 149 0.91 -4.85 8.54
CA ARG A 149 2.09 -5.26 7.76
C ARG A 149 3.22 -5.77 8.65
N TRP A 150 3.54 -5.05 9.73
CA TRP A 150 4.53 -5.49 10.71
C TRP A 150 4.16 -6.84 11.34
N TYR A 151 2.89 -7.02 11.70
CA TYR A 151 2.38 -8.27 12.26
C TYR A 151 2.50 -9.43 11.27
N VAL A 152 2.11 -9.26 10.00
CA VAL A 152 2.25 -10.29 8.97
C VAL A 152 3.72 -10.60 8.69
N LEU A 153 4.58 -9.59 8.59
CA LEU A 153 6.01 -9.78 8.29
C LEU A 153 6.77 -10.47 9.43
N GLY A 154 6.49 -10.10 10.69
CA GLY A 154 7.26 -10.57 11.85
C GLY A 154 6.62 -11.70 12.64
N VAL A 155 5.28 -11.71 12.75
CA VAL A 155 4.55 -12.62 13.66
C VAL A 155 3.81 -13.72 12.92
N ARG A 156 3.21 -13.42 11.75
CA ARG A 156 2.45 -14.40 10.95
C ARG A 156 2.93 -14.49 9.49
N PRO A 157 4.23 -14.80 9.27
CA PRO A 157 4.77 -14.90 7.92
C PRO A 157 4.12 -16.03 7.10
N GLU A 158 3.49 -17.02 7.74
CA GLU A 158 2.72 -18.06 7.06
C GLU A 158 1.51 -17.52 6.27
N TRP A 159 1.00 -16.33 6.62
CA TRP A 159 -0.06 -15.67 5.86
C TRP A 159 0.42 -15.15 4.50
N MET A 160 1.72 -15.02 4.28
CA MET A 160 2.27 -14.70 2.95
C MET A 160 2.00 -15.80 1.93
N GLY A 161 1.70 -17.01 2.38
CA GLY A 161 1.50 -18.15 1.52
C GLY A 161 2.81 -18.86 1.21
N ARG A 162 2.73 -20.17 0.98
CA ARG A 162 3.86 -21.01 0.57
C ARG A 162 3.43 -21.91 -0.58
N TYR A 163 4.38 -22.25 -1.41
CA TYR A 163 4.17 -23.16 -2.52
C TYR A 163 5.40 -24.05 -2.69
N ARG A 164 5.20 -25.19 -3.36
CA ARG A 164 6.26 -26.10 -3.80
C ARG A 164 6.21 -26.26 -5.31
N ASP A 165 7.35 -26.14 -5.95
CA ASP A 165 7.52 -26.46 -7.37
C ASP A 165 7.43 -27.98 -7.56
N VAL A 166 6.53 -28.43 -8.45
CA VAL A 166 6.34 -29.87 -8.75
C VAL A 166 6.97 -30.29 -10.09
N GLY A 167 7.71 -29.41 -10.75
CA GLY A 167 8.33 -29.67 -12.06
C GLY A 167 7.44 -29.30 -13.24
N LYS A 168 7.88 -29.70 -14.45
CA LYS A 168 7.12 -29.53 -15.70
C LYS A 168 6.07 -30.64 -15.80
N LEU A 169 4.90 -30.32 -16.36
CA LEU A 169 4.00 -31.33 -16.90
C LEU A 169 4.64 -31.87 -18.18
N ASP A 170 4.73 -33.21 -18.29
CA ASP A 170 5.12 -33.90 -19.53
C ASP A 170 4.11 -33.66 -20.66
#